data_AF-A0A1Y4JM80-F1
#
_entry.id   AF-A0A1Y4JM80-F1
#
_cell.length_a   1.000
_cell.length_b   1.000
_cell.length_c   1.000
_cell.angle_alpha   90.00
_cell.angle_beta   90.00
_cell.angle_gamma   90.00
#
_symmetry.space_group_name_H-M   'P 1'
#
loop_
_entity.id
_entity.type
_entity.pdbx_description
1 polymer ?
#
loop_
_entity_poly.entity_id
_entity_poly.type
_entity_poly.pdbx_seq_one_letter_code
_entity_poly.pdbx_strand_id
1 'polypeptide(L)'
;MAKQQIQQKETVVAGQGGVGQQLERTYTVDDNSLPSPQELAAYKEIDPQIVTFLMEASVKEQKHRHEMDKVKYDLIRKSESRTGRMNWWGMAFAFLSIVVIVALAAYALYLDRPWFAGILGAGTLVTVASIFINKEKSDTKKK
;
A
#
# COMPACT_ATOMS: atom_id res chain seq x y z
N MET A 1 -14.67 23.49 7.09
CA MET A 1 -14.69 23.29 8.56
C MET A 1 -14.97 21.82 8.77
N ALA A 2 -14.05 21.06 9.36
CA ALA A 2 -14.24 19.62 9.51
C ALA A 2 -15.22 19.36 10.67
N LYS A 3 -16.40 18.81 10.37
CA LYS A 3 -17.32 18.37 11.43
C LYS A 3 -16.95 16.96 11.83
N GLN A 4 -16.59 16.78 13.09
CA GLN A 4 -16.29 15.46 13.65
C GLN A 4 -17.47 15.02 14.51
N GLN A 5 -18.10 13.91 14.15
CA GLN A 5 -19.13 13.26 14.94
C GLN A 5 -18.61 11.90 15.42
N ILE A 6 -18.70 11.65 16.72
CA ILE A 6 -18.34 10.38 17.35
C ILE A 6 -19.63 9.75 17.86
N GLN A 7 -20.04 8.63 17.27
CA GLN A 7 -21.16 7.82 17.76
C GLN A 7 -20.59 6.55 18.40
N GLN A 8 -20.81 6.37 19.70
CA GLN A 8 -20.40 5.17 20.43
C GLN A 8 -21.65 4.37 20.80
N LYS A 9 -21.74 3.12 20.35
CA LYS A 9 -22.82 2.20 20.67
C LYS A 9 -22.25 0.98 21.38
N GLU A 10 -22.60 0.82 22.65
CA GLU A 10 -22.24 -0.34 23.45
C GLU A 10 -23.39 -1.34 23.40
N THR A 11 -23.12 -2.55 22.91
CA THR A 11 -24.09 -3.65 22.92
C THR A 11 -23.54 -4.78 23.78
N VAL A 12 -24.23 -5.07 24.88
CA VAL A 12 -23.90 -6.20 25.75
C VAL A 12 -24.54 -7.45 25.16
N VAL A 13 -23.74 -8.39 24.69
CA VAL A 13 -24.21 -9.66 24.12
C VAL A 13 -24.05 -10.75 25.19
N ALA A 14 -25.16 -11.19 25.77
CA ALA A 14 -25.18 -12.30 26.70
C ALA A 14 -25.37 -13.62 25.92
N GLY A 15 -24.33 -14.44 25.85
CA GLY A 15 -24.40 -15.82 25.34
C GLY A 15 -24.44 -16.83 26.49
N GLN A 16 -24.85 -18.08 26.22
CA GLN A 16 -25.05 -19.18 27.19
C GLN A 16 -23.81 -19.61 28.01
N GLY A 17 -22.71 -18.85 27.99
CA GLY A 17 -21.50 -19.13 28.77
C GLY A 17 -20.64 -17.90 29.12
N GLY A 18 -21.14 -16.67 28.94
CA GLY A 18 -20.39 -15.46 29.30
C GLY A 18 -20.99 -14.16 28.76
N VAL A 19 -20.68 -13.06 29.43
CA VAL A 19 -21.04 -11.70 29.01
C VAL A 19 -19.93 -11.15 28.12
N GLY A 20 -20.21 -10.97 26.82
CA GLY A 20 -19.34 -10.25 25.90
C GLY A 20 -19.81 -8.81 25.76
N GLN A 21 -18.90 -7.84 25.88
CA GLN A 21 -19.19 -6.44 25.55
C GLN A 21 -18.71 -6.15 24.12
N GLN A 22 -19.62 -5.74 23.24
CA GLN A 22 -19.29 -5.27 21.90
C GLN A 22 -19.35 -3.74 21.89
N LEU A 23 -18.19 -3.11 21.75
CA LEU A 23 -18.05 -1.65 21.61
C LEU A 23 -17.96 -1.31 20.12
N GLU A 24 -18.98 -0.64 19.59
CA GLU A 24 -18.96 -0.08 18.24
C GLU A 24 -18.74 1.44 18.34
N ARG A 25 -17.69 1.95 17.71
CA ARG A 25 -17.40 3.39 17.66
C ARG A 25 -17.31 3.85 16.21
N THR A 26 -18.30 4.61 15.79
CA THR A 26 -18.40 5.19 14.45
C THR A 26 -17.86 6.62 14.51
N TYR A 27 -16.78 6.87 13.78
CA TYR A 27 -16.18 8.18 13.62
C TYR A 27 -16.55 8.73 12.25
N THR A 28 -17.37 9.77 12.21
CA THR A 28 -17.73 10.47 10.97
C THR A 28 -16.97 11.80 10.93
N VAL A 29 -16.04 11.92 10.00
CA VAL A 29 -15.32 13.17 9.73
C VAL A 29 -15.82 13.72 8.40
N ASP A 30 -16.48 14.87 8.45
CA ASP A 30 -16.96 15.57 7.25
C ASP A 30 -15.87 16.53 6.76
N ASP A 31 -15.25 16.22 5.62
CA ASP A 31 -14.18 17.00 5.00
C ASP A 31 -14.69 18.01 3.95
N ASN A 32 -15.99 18.31 3.95
CA ASN A 32 -16.55 19.24 2.99
C ASN A 32 -15.91 20.63 3.05
N SER A 33 -15.60 21.13 1.85
CA SER A 33 -15.01 22.46 1.64
C SER A 33 -16.03 23.57 1.85
N LEU A 34 -17.32 23.26 1.69
CA LEU A 34 -18.44 24.18 1.80
C LEU A 34 -19.34 23.78 2.98
N PRO A 35 -19.91 24.75 3.72
CA PRO A 35 -20.96 24.49 4.71
C PRO A 35 -22.22 23.88 4.08
N SER A 36 -23.11 23.34 4.90
CA SER A 36 -24.37 22.81 4.37
C SER A 36 -25.22 23.93 3.74
N PRO A 37 -26.13 23.63 2.80
CA PRO A 37 -26.99 24.63 2.19
C PRO A 37 -27.80 25.46 3.20
N GLN A 38 -28.19 24.84 4.32
CA GLN A 38 -28.91 25.49 5.41
C GLN A 38 -28.03 26.51 6.14
N GLU A 39 -26.75 26.17 6.37
CA GLU A 39 -25.76 27.08 6.97
C GLU A 39 -25.43 28.23 6.02
N LEU A 40 -25.30 27.95 4.72
CA LEU A 40 -25.09 28.98 3.70
C LEU A 40 -26.25 30.00 3.65
N ALA A 41 -27.49 29.55 3.83
CA ALA A 41 -28.65 30.44 3.92
C ALA A 41 -28.57 31.34 5.16
N ALA A 42 -28.22 30.77 6.32
CA ALA A 42 -28.02 31.54 7.56
C ALA A 42 -26.87 32.55 7.45
N TYR A 43 -25.76 32.20 6.78
CA TYR A 43 -24.67 33.14 6.54
C TYR A 43 -25.08 34.29 5.61
N LYS A 44 -25.90 34.01 4.60
CA LYS A 44 -26.41 35.01 3.65
C LYS A 44 -27.29 36.06 4.33
N GLU A 45 -28.00 35.70 5.40
CA GLU A 45 -28.79 36.64 6.21
C GLU A 45 -27.91 37.64 6.97
N ILE A 46 -26.67 37.26 7.29
CA ILE A 46 -25.69 38.12 8.00
C ILE A 46 -24.97 39.04 7.01
N ASP A 47 -24.51 38.50 5.89
CA ASP A 47 -23.85 39.24 4.81
C ASP A 47 -24.16 38.60 3.45
N PRO A 48 -24.79 39.32 2.50
CA PRO A 48 -25.07 38.78 1.17
C PRO A 48 -23.84 38.30 0.39
N GLN A 49 -22.64 38.86 0.66
CA GLN A 49 -21.41 38.56 -0.08
C GLN A 49 -20.62 37.38 0.49
N ILE A 50 -20.93 36.92 1.70
CA ILE A 50 -20.18 35.85 2.38
C ILE A 50 -20.21 34.54 1.60
N VAL A 51 -21.32 34.23 0.92
CA VAL A 51 -21.46 33.00 0.13
C VAL A 51 -20.51 33.02 -1.05
N THR A 52 -20.34 34.17 -1.71
CA THR A 52 -19.39 34.35 -2.82
C THR A 52 -17.95 34.19 -2.33
N PHE A 53 -17.62 34.80 -1.19
CA PHE A 53 -16.31 34.63 -0.55
C PHE A 53 -16.03 33.16 -0.19
N LEU A 54 -16.98 32.46 0.42
CA LEU A 54 -16.85 31.05 0.79
C LEU A 54 -16.65 30.18 -0.45
N MET A 55 -17.38 30.44 -1.54
CA MET A 55 -17.20 29.74 -2.82
C MET A 55 -15.78 29.95 -3.37
N GLU A 56 -15.28 31.18 -3.41
CA GLU A 56 -13.92 31.48 -3.87
C GLU A 56 -12.85 30.81 -2.99
N ALA A 57 -13.03 30.86 -1.67
CA ALA A 57 -12.16 30.21 -0.71
C ALA A 57 -12.15 28.69 -0.90
N SER A 58 -13.32 28.06 -1.11
CA SER A 58 -13.44 26.63 -1.37
C SER A 58 -12.80 26.23 -2.69
N VAL A 59 -12.93 27.02 -3.76
CA VAL A 59 -12.27 26.76 -5.05
C VAL A 59 -10.76 26.83 -4.91
N LYS A 60 -10.24 27.83 -4.19
CA LYS A 60 -8.81 27.97 -3.92
C LYS A 60 -8.27 26.78 -3.12
N GLU A 61 -8.99 26.36 -2.10
CA GLU A 61 -8.66 25.20 -1.27
C GLU A 61 -8.69 23.89 -2.07
N GLN A 62 -9.71 23.67 -2.92
CA GLN A 62 -9.77 22.51 -3.81
C GLN A 62 -8.61 22.48 -4.79
N LYS A 63 -8.26 23.63 -5.38
CA LYS A 63 -7.11 23.73 -6.28
C LYS A 63 -5.81 23.37 -5.56
N HIS A 64 -5.62 23.89 -4.34
CA HIS A 64 -4.46 23.55 -3.51
C HIS A 64 -4.41 22.05 -3.20
N ARG A 65 -5.53 21.44 -2.82
CA ARG A 65 -5.61 19.98 -2.59
C ARG A 65 -5.26 19.18 -3.83
N HIS A 66 -5.80 19.53 -5.00
CA HIS A 66 -5.45 18.87 -6.26
C HIS A 66 -3.97 19.01 -6.62
N GLU A 67 -3.35 20.16 -6.35
CA GLU A 67 -1.91 20.37 -6.55
C GLU A 67 -1.09 19.51 -5.59
N MET A 68 -1.46 19.46 -4.31
CA MET A 68 -0.83 18.58 -3.33
C MET A 68 -0.95 17.11 -3.71
N ASP A 69 -2.12 16.67 -4.17
CA ASP A 69 -2.35 15.30 -4.56
C ASP A 69 -1.51 14.92 -5.79
N LYS A 70 -1.42 15.80 -6.80
CA LYS A 70 -0.51 15.62 -7.94
C LYS A 70 0.94 15.43 -7.49
N VAL A 71 1.42 16.27 -6.57
CA VAL A 71 2.79 16.16 -6.04
C VAL A 71 3.00 14.83 -5.32
N LYS A 72 2.04 14.39 -4.49
CA LYS A 72 2.10 13.07 -3.82
C LYS A 72 2.13 11.93 -4.84
N TYR A 73 1.25 11.98 -5.85
CA TYR A 73 1.21 10.97 -6.91
C TYR A 73 2.54 10.91 -7.68
N ASP A 74 3.14 12.06 -8.01
CA ASP A 74 4.42 12.09 -8.71
C ASP A 74 5.57 11.54 -7.85
N LEU A 75 5.58 11.83 -6.55
CA LEU A 75 6.53 11.26 -5.60
C LEU A 75 6.42 9.73 -5.54
N ILE A 76 5.21 9.20 -5.41
CA ILE A 76 4.94 7.75 -5.40
C ILE A 76 5.33 7.13 -6.74
N ARG A 77 4.93 7.72 -7.86
CA ARG A 77 5.28 7.23 -9.21
C ARG A 77 6.79 7.18 -9.43
N LYS A 78 7.53 8.18 -8.94
CA LYS A 78 8.99 8.23 -9.04
C LYS A 78 9.67 7.19 -8.15
N SER A 79 9.12 6.88 -6.98
CA SER A 79 9.65 5.82 -6.12
C SER A 79 9.34 4.42 -6.66
N GLU A 80 8.13 4.20 -7.17
CA GLU A 80 7.74 2.93 -7.79
C GLU A 80 8.54 2.64 -9.06
N SER A 81 8.71 3.61 -9.95
CA SER A 81 9.46 3.41 -11.20
C SER A 81 10.93 3.07 -10.96
N ARG A 82 11.56 3.64 -9.91
CA ARG A 82 12.91 3.28 -9.49
C ARG A 82 12.97 1.85 -8.94
N THR A 83 12.01 1.48 -8.09
CA THR A 83 11.91 0.13 -7.52
C THR A 83 11.64 -0.91 -8.62
N GLY A 84 10.78 -0.60 -9.58
CA GLY A 84 10.44 -1.46 -10.71
C GLY A 84 11.65 -1.76 -11.60
N ARG A 85 12.44 -0.74 -11.97
CA ARG A 85 13.69 -0.95 -12.73
C ARG A 85 14.71 -1.77 -11.94
N MET A 86 14.90 -1.47 -10.66
CA MET A 86 15.84 -2.22 -9.81
C MET A 86 15.43 -3.70 -9.69
N ASN A 87 14.15 -3.98 -9.51
CA ASN A 87 13.62 -5.34 -9.44
C ASN A 87 13.79 -6.08 -10.78
N TRP A 88 13.53 -5.42 -11.92
CA TRP A 88 13.71 -6.02 -13.24
C TRP A 88 15.19 -6.38 -13.52
N TRP A 89 16.11 -5.47 -13.22
CA TRP A 89 17.55 -5.77 -13.34
C TRP A 89 17.99 -6.86 -12.37
N GLY A 90 17.50 -6.84 -11.11
CA GLY A 90 17.76 -7.88 -10.13
C GLY A 90 17.31 -9.27 -10.60
N MET A 91 16.11 -9.37 -11.18
CA MET A 91 15.60 -10.61 -11.76
C MET A 91 16.42 -11.06 -12.98
N ALA A 92 16.81 -10.13 -13.85
CA ALA A 92 17.64 -10.43 -15.01
C ALA A 92 19.03 -10.96 -14.61
N PHE A 93 19.69 -10.33 -13.64
CA PHE A 93 20.98 -10.80 -13.11
C PHE A 93 20.85 -12.14 -12.40
N ALA A 94 19.79 -12.35 -11.61
CA ALA A 94 19.53 -13.64 -10.96
C ALA A 94 19.35 -14.76 -12.00
N PHE A 95 18.56 -14.51 -13.05
CA PHE A 95 18.38 -15.46 -14.14
C PHE A 95 19.70 -15.77 -14.86
N LEU A 96 20.46 -14.74 -15.23
CA LEU A 96 21.76 -14.92 -15.89
C LEU A 96 22.73 -15.73 -15.02
N SER A 97 22.75 -15.49 -13.70
CA SER A 97 23.61 -16.23 -12.78
C SER A 97 23.27 -17.73 -12.75
N ILE A 98 21.98 -18.09 -12.77
CA ILE A 98 21.54 -19.49 -12.84
C ILE A 98 21.99 -20.12 -14.16
N VAL A 99 21.81 -19.43 -15.29
CA VAL A 99 22.26 -19.92 -16.60
C VAL A 99 23.76 -20.19 -16.62
N VAL A 100 24.57 -19.29 -16.07
CA VAL A 100 26.02 -19.46 -15.98
C VAL A 100 26.39 -20.66 -15.09
N ILE A 101 25.75 -20.83 -13.94
CA ILE A 101 26.03 -21.97 -13.04
C ILE A 101 25.64 -23.30 -13.70
N VAL A 102 24.50 -23.36 -14.38
CA VAL A 102 24.06 -24.55 -15.12
C VAL A 102 25.03 -24.86 -16.27
N ALA A 103 25.49 -23.85 -17.02
CA ALA A 103 26.48 -24.02 -18.07
C ALA A 103 27.82 -24.54 -17.53
N LEU A 104 28.28 -24.02 -16.39
CA LEU A 104 29.49 -24.50 -15.72
C LEU A 104 29.35 -25.94 -15.21
N ALA A 105 28.18 -26.30 -14.68
CA ALA A 105 27.90 -27.68 -14.26
C ALA A 105 27.89 -28.65 -15.45
N ALA A 106 27.27 -28.26 -16.57
CA ALA A 106 27.28 -29.04 -17.81
C ALA A 106 28.70 -29.19 -18.38
N TYR A 107 29.49 -28.12 -18.37
CA TYR A 107 30.89 -28.15 -18.81
C TYR A 107 31.78 -29.02 -17.89
N ALA A 108 31.52 -29.01 -16.58
CA ALA A 108 32.22 -29.88 -15.64
C ALA A 108 31.88 -31.37 -15.82
N LEU A 109 30.63 -31.69 -16.20
CA LEU A 109 30.24 -33.05 -16.60
C LEU A 109 30.96 -33.47 -17.88
N TYR A 110 31.09 -32.56 -18.85
CA TYR A 110 31.82 -32.82 -20.09
C TYR A 110 33.31 -33.13 -19.84
N LEU A 111 33.91 -32.56 -18.80
CA LEU A 111 35.30 -32.81 -18.38
C LEU A 111 35.45 -34.03 -17.45
N ASP A 112 34.44 -34.90 -17.31
CA ASP A 112 34.43 -36.05 -16.40
C ASP A 112 34.75 -35.68 -14.94
N ARG A 113 34.27 -34.52 -14.47
CA ARG A 113 34.32 -34.11 -13.05
C ARG A 113 32.93 -34.16 -12.41
N PRO A 114 32.32 -35.36 -12.26
CA PRO A 114 30.93 -35.52 -11.83
C PRO A 114 30.68 -35.04 -10.40
N TRP A 115 31.69 -35.12 -9.52
CA TRP A 115 31.58 -34.64 -8.14
C TRP A 115 31.36 -33.12 -8.06
N PHE A 116 31.98 -32.35 -8.95
CA PHE A 116 31.85 -30.90 -9.00
C PHE A 116 30.48 -30.48 -9.55
N ALA A 117 30.01 -31.15 -10.60
CA ALA A 117 28.68 -30.96 -11.14
C ALA A 117 27.57 -31.33 -10.14
N GLY A 118 27.79 -32.39 -9.35
CA GLY A 118 26.85 -32.80 -8.30
C GLY A 118 26.64 -31.74 -7.23
N ILE A 119 27.73 -31.15 -6.70
CA ILE A 119 27.66 -30.10 -5.67
C ILE A 119 26.99 -28.84 -6.24
N LEU A 120 27.38 -28.40 -7.44
CA LEU A 120 26.80 -27.20 -8.07
C LEU A 120 25.32 -27.38 -8.44
N GLY A 121 24.95 -28.54 -8.99
CA GLY A 121 23.57 -28.85 -9.34
C GLY A 121 22.66 -28.97 -8.11
N ALA A 122 23.10 -29.68 -7.07
CA ALA A 122 22.33 -29.79 -5.83
C ALA A 122 22.18 -28.43 -5.12
N GLY A 123 23.26 -27.63 -5.06
CA GLY A 123 23.24 -26.32 -4.41
C GLY A 123 22.29 -25.33 -5.09
N THR A 124 22.20 -25.35 -6.42
CA THR A 124 21.26 -24.50 -7.16
C THR A 124 19.81 -24.90 -6.93
N LEU A 125 19.49 -26.20 -6.94
CA LEU A 125 18.15 -26.71 -6.64
C LEU A 125 17.67 -26.33 -5.24
N VAL A 126 18.52 -26.52 -4.22
CA VAL A 126 18.21 -26.14 -2.83
C VAL A 126 17.97 -24.64 -2.71
N THR A 127 18.79 -23.82 -3.38
CA THR A 127 18.64 -22.36 -3.36
C THR A 127 17.31 -21.92 -3.97
N VAL A 128 16.94 -22.49 -5.14
CA VAL A 128 15.66 -22.18 -5.79
C VAL A 128 14.48 -22.63 -4.92
N ALA A 129 14.52 -23.85 -4.39
CA ALA A 129 13.48 -24.36 -3.49
C ALA A 129 13.32 -23.48 -2.24
N SER A 130 14.43 -23.03 -1.64
CA SER A 130 14.43 -22.13 -0.47
C SER A 130 13.76 -20.79 -0.77
N ILE A 131 13.97 -20.20 -1.95
CA ILE A 131 13.33 -18.94 -2.35
C ILE A 131 11.81 -19.12 -2.45
N PHE A 132 11.33 -20.22 -3.04
CA PHE A 132 9.89 -20.49 -3.14
C PHE A 132 9.26 -20.71 -1.75
N ILE A 133 9.90 -21.48 -0.88
CA ILE A 133 9.40 -21.77 0.47
C ILE A 133 9.42 -20.51 1.36
N ASN A 134 10.46 -19.69 1.28
CA ASN A 134 10.56 -18.47 2.10
C ASN A 134 9.63 -17.35 1.61
N LYS A 135 9.25 -17.34 0.32
CA LYS A 135 8.25 -16.42 -0.20
C LYS A 135 6.90 -16.59 0.51
N GLU A 136 6.45 -17.83 0.73
CA GLU A 136 5.20 -18.12 1.45
C GLU A 136 5.21 -17.61 2.90
N LYS A 137 6.35 -17.71 3.59
CA LYS A 137 6.48 -17.22 4.97
C LYS A 137 6.41 -15.70 5.09
N SER A 138 6.78 -14.97 4.03
CA SER A 138 6.76 -13.51 4.03
C SER A 138 5.35 -12.92 3.88
N ASP A 139 4.46 -13.61 3.15
CA ASP A 139 3.04 -13.21 3.03
C ASP A 139 2.26 -13.49 4.31
N THR A 140 2.56 -14.57 5.03
CA THR A 140 1.90 -14.91 6.30
C THR A 140 2.25 -13.95 7.45
N LYS A 141 3.40 -13.27 7.39
CA LYS A 141 3.82 -12.26 8.39
C LYS A 141 3.23 -10.85 8.16
N LYS A 142 2.59 -10.63 7.01
CA LYS A 142 1.94 -9.36 6.65
C LYS A 142 0.42 -9.37 6.81
N LYS A 143 -0.18 -10.50 7.19
CA LYS A 143 -1.55 -10.60 7.69
C LYS A 143 -1.57 -10.46 9.20
#